data_AF-A0A1I3TEG0-F1
#
_entry.id   AF-A0A1I3TEG0-F1
#
_cell.length_a   1.000
_cell.length_b   1.000
_cell.length_c   1.000
_cell.angle_alpha   90.00
_cell.angle_beta   90.00
_cell.angle_gamma   90.00
#
_symmetry.space_group_name_H-M   'P 1'
#
loop_
_entity.id
_entity.type
_entity.pdbx_description
1 polymer ?
#
loop_
_entity_poly.entity_id
_entity_poly.type
_entity_poly.pdbx_seq_one_letter_code
_entity_poly.pdbx_strand_id
1 'polypeptide(L)'
;MKIWGTFMVCCLCILTLMGCNPEIPKYPKPPLPTITADGKKVSAVRGSYCWKSGNKGECVDAIESTELVKNHQPIPVLPQTKLLIHFDYPPKGGTLKAEQWSNGKTWADGKVKPIPIQNQSMILPHEKGKYIYHIYGNWKEGSASYFFVIEVR
;
A
#
# COMPACT_ATOMS: atom_id res chain seq x y z
N MET A 1 -38.95 -54.33 -46.57
CA MET A 1 -38.31 -53.20 -47.28
C MET A 1 -38.02 -52.13 -46.23
N LYS A 2 -36.78 -51.97 -45.72
CA LYS A 2 -35.75 -51.02 -46.22
C LYS A 2 -36.41 -49.68 -46.57
N ILE A 3 -36.14 -48.59 -45.85
CA ILE A 3 -34.90 -47.80 -45.99
C ILE A 3 -34.46 -47.16 -44.65
N TRP A 4 -33.16 -47.23 -44.35
CA TRP A 4 -32.42 -46.46 -43.34
C TRP A 4 -32.27 -44.99 -43.77
N GLY A 5 -32.19 -44.09 -42.79
CA GLY A 5 -31.83 -42.68 -42.99
C GLY A 5 -31.40 -42.02 -41.68
N THR A 6 -30.21 -42.40 -41.20
CA THR A 6 -29.39 -41.62 -40.26
C THR A 6 -29.35 -40.13 -40.62
N PHE A 7 -29.56 -39.24 -39.65
CA PHE A 7 -28.54 -38.27 -39.24
C PHE A 7 -29.04 -37.51 -37.99
N MET A 8 -28.52 -37.94 -36.85
CA MET A 8 -28.06 -37.10 -35.75
C MET A 8 -27.87 -35.63 -36.14
N VAL A 9 -28.89 -34.79 -35.95
CA VAL A 9 -28.70 -33.33 -35.93
C VAL A 9 -28.58 -32.92 -34.49
N CYS A 10 -27.31 -32.76 -34.13
CA CYS A 10 -26.76 -32.16 -32.92
C CYS A 10 -27.74 -31.34 -32.09
N CYS A 11 -28.08 -31.93 -30.95
CA CYS A 11 -27.97 -31.25 -29.66
C CYS A 11 -26.78 -30.26 -29.67
N LEU A 12 -26.94 -29.10 -29.02
CA LEU A 12 -25.95 -28.02 -28.85
C LEU A 12 -25.87 -26.96 -29.96
N CYS A 13 -26.73 -25.96 -29.86
CA CYS A 13 -26.36 -24.56 -30.10
C CYS A 13 -27.19 -23.65 -29.19
N ILE A 14 -27.27 -23.97 -27.89
CA ILE A 14 -27.54 -22.96 -26.88
C ILE A 14 -26.24 -22.18 -26.74
N LEU A 15 -26.06 -21.20 -27.63
CA LEU A 15 -25.07 -20.14 -27.48
C LEU A 15 -25.43 -19.36 -26.21
N THR A 16 -25.06 -19.89 -25.05
CA THR A 16 -24.94 -19.06 -23.86
C THR A 16 -23.83 -18.08 -24.20
N LEU A 17 -24.22 -16.86 -24.54
CA LEU A 17 -23.40 -15.68 -24.34
C LEU A 17 -23.05 -15.68 -22.85
N MET A 18 -22.02 -16.44 -22.48
CA MET A 18 -21.33 -16.26 -21.22
C MET A 18 -20.75 -14.87 -21.32
N GLY A 19 -21.55 -13.90 -20.87
CA GLY A 19 -21.13 -12.52 -20.73
C GLY A 19 -19.80 -12.55 -20.03
N CYS A 20 -18.82 -11.89 -20.65
CA CYS A 20 -17.57 -11.55 -19.99
C CYS A 20 -17.99 -10.66 -18.81
N ASN A 21 -18.22 -11.25 -17.64
CA ASN A 21 -18.52 -10.49 -16.43
C ASN A 21 -17.16 -9.91 -16.01
N PRO A 22 -16.90 -8.60 -16.21
CA PRO A 22 -15.63 -8.05 -15.78
C PRO A 22 -15.60 -8.17 -14.25
N GLU A 23 -14.76 -9.07 -13.72
CA GLU A 23 -14.50 -9.10 -12.29
C GLU A 23 -14.01 -7.72 -11.87
N ILE A 24 -14.84 -6.99 -11.13
CA ILE A 24 -14.46 -5.68 -10.59
C ILE A 24 -13.38 -5.95 -9.54
N PRO A 25 -12.14 -5.48 -9.75
CA PRO A 25 -11.06 -5.75 -8.82
C PRO A 25 -11.34 -5.06 -7.48
N LYS A 26 -11.37 -5.86 -6.40
CA LYS A 26 -11.69 -5.44 -5.04
C LYS A 26 -10.78 -4.31 -4.52
N TYR A 27 -9.55 -4.23 -5.01
CA TYR A 27 -8.58 -3.17 -4.69
C TYR A 27 -8.00 -2.57 -5.98
N PRO A 28 -8.63 -1.53 -6.54
CA PRO A 28 -8.18 -0.91 -7.79
C PRO A 28 -6.84 -0.18 -7.64
N LYS A 29 -6.47 0.20 -6.41
CA LYS A 29 -5.22 0.88 -6.04
C LYS A 29 -4.67 0.31 -4.73
N PRO A 30 -3.38 0.56 -4.42
CA PRO A 30 -2.82 0.17 -3.13
C PRO A 30 -3.60 0.82 -1.96
N PRO A 31 -3.92 0.07 -0.89
CA PRO A 31 -4.67 0.61 0.25
C PRO A 31 -3.90 1.74 0.94
N LEU A 32 -4.58 2.77 1.45
CA LEU A 32 -3.93 3.75 2.33
C LEU A 32 -3.86 3.18 3.76
N PRO A 33 -2.74 3.30 4.48
CA PRO A 33 -2.66 2.85 5.86
C PRO A 33 -3.42 3.80 6.78
N THR A 34 -4.09 3.22 7.78
CA THR A 34 -4.46 3.94 8.99
C THR A 34 -3.29 3.87 9.96
N ILE A 35 -2.69 5.01 10.26
CA ILE A 35 -1.57 5.11 11.20
C ILE A 35 -2.07 5.75 12.50
N THR A 36 -1.70 5.16 13.64
CA THR A 36 -2.01 5.73 14.96
C THR A 36 -0.81 5.72 15.88
N ALA A 37 -0.64 6.80 16.63
CA ALA A 37 0.38 6.93 17.67
C ALA A 37 -0.20 7.79 18.79
N ASP A 38 -0.01 7.39 20.05
CA ASP A 38 -0.53 8.14 21.21
C ASP A 38 -2.05 8.43 21.11
N GLY A 39 -2.81 7.45 20.60
CA GLY A 39 -4.25 7.56 20.36
C GLY A 39 -4.67 8.51 19.22
N LYS A 40 -3.71 9.17 18.55
CA LYS A 40 -3.96 10.14 17.47
C LYS A 40 -3.77 9.48 16.11
N LYS A 41 -4.63 9.82 15.14
CA LYS A 41 -4.46 9.40 13.74
C LYS A 41 -3.39 10.22 13.06
N VAL A 42 -2.41 9.57 12.45
CA VAL A 42 -1.34 10.19 11.65
C VAL A 42 -1.69 10.13 10.17
N SER A 43 -1.69 11.29 9.51
CA SER A 43 -1.97 11.37 8.07
C SER A 43 -0.79 10.84 7.28
N ALA A 44 -1.06 9.93 6.35
CA ALA A 44 -0.09 9.34 5.44
C ALA A 44 -0.45 9.65 3.99
N VAL A 45 0.57 9.87 3.17
CA VAL A 45 0.46 10.09 1.72
C VAL A 45 1.00 8.88 1.00
N ARG A 46 0.34 8.44 -0.07
CA ARG A 46 0.88 7.39 -0.95
C ARG A 46 2.03 7.97 -1.78
N GLY A 47 3.18 7.31 -1.72
CA GLY A 47 4.32 7.55 -2.58
C GLY A 47 4.19 6.78 -3.90
N SER A 48 5.33 6.40 -4.47
CA SER A 48 5.38 5.62 -5.70
C SER A 48 4.74 4.24 -5.51
N TYR A 49 4.15 3.72 -6.58
CA TYR A 49 3.58 2.37 -6.57
C TYR A 49 3.52 1.77 -7.96
N CYS A 50 3.55 0.44 -8.02
CA CYS A 50 3.15 -0.34 -9.19
C CYS A 50 2.05 -1.30 -8.77
N TRP A 51 0.90 -1.28 -9.45
CA TRP A 51 -0.29 -2.02 -9.04
C TRP A 51 -1.02 -2.64 -10.22
N LYS A 52 -1.33 -3.93 -10.09
CA LYS A 52 -2.15 -4.69 -11.04
C LYS A 52 -3.58 -4.78 -10.55
N SER A 53 -4.52 -4.44 -11.41
CA SER A 53 -5.95 -4.46 -11.16
C SER A 53 -6.68 -5.12 -12.33
N GLY A 54 -7.11 -6.36 -12.15
CA GLY A 54 -7.64 -7.19 -13.23
C GLY A 54 -6.61 -7.37 -14.36
N ASN A 55 -6.99 -6.98 -15.58
CA ASN A 55 -6.13 -7.04 -16.77
C ASN A 55 -5.28 -5.78 -16.99
N LYS A 56 -5.35 -4.80 -16.09
CA LYS A 56 -4.60 -3.54 -16.19
C LYS A 56 -3.50 -3.50 -15.13
N GLY A 57 -2.39 -2.85 -15.45
CA GLY A 57 -1.34 -2.50 -14.51
C GLY A 57 -0.97 -1.04 -14.68
N GLU A 58 -0.70 -0.35 -13.57
CA GLU A 58 -0.20 1.02 -13.58
C GLU A 58 1.03 1.12 -12.67
N CYS A 59 2.01 1.91 -13.09
CA CYS A 59 3.10 2.37 -12.24
C CYS A 59 3.03 3.89 -12.18
N VAL A 60 3.07 4.44 -10.97
CA VAL A 60 3.03 5.87 -10.70
C VAL A 60 4.24 6.22 -9.86
N ASP A 61 5.08 7.08 -10.42
CA ASP A 61 6.22 7.67 -9.71
C ASP A 61 5.75 8.92 -8.98
N ALA A 62 5.99 8.97 -7.68
CA ALA A 62 5.70 10.14 -6.87
C ALA A 62 6.88 11.13 -6.85
N ILE A 63 6.56 12.39 -6.60
CA ILE A 63 7.54 13.46 -6.37
C ILE A 63 8.37 13.13 -5.12
N GLU A 64 9.49 13.81 -4.95
CA GLU A 64 10.41 13.59 -3.83
C GLU A 64 9.76 13.59 -2.45
N SER A 65 10.27 12.67 -1.61
CA SER A 65 9.73 12.33 -0.28
C SER A 65 9.50 13.53 0.63
N THR A 66 10.40 14.52 0.62
CA THR A 66 10.32 15.72 1.47
C THR A 66 9.35 16.75 0.93
N GLU A 67 9.10 16.77 -0.38
CA GLU A 67 8.12 17.65 -1.01
C GLU A 67 6.70 17.10 -0.82
N LEU A 68 6.53 15.77 -0.90
CA LEU A 68 5.26 15.08 -0.62
C LEU A 68 4.69 15.41 0.76
N VAL A 69 5.56 15.56 1.76
CA VAL A 69 5.15 15.81 3.14
C VAL A 69 5.44 17.24 3.62
N LYS A 70 5.93 18.13 2.75
CA LYS A 70 6.31 19.50 3.11
C LYS A 70 5.19 20.28 3.77
N ASN A 71 3.97 20.10 3.27
CA ASN A 71 2.76 20.78 3.74
C ASN A 71 2.00 19.97 4.81
N HIS A 72 2.49 18.80 5.20
CA HIS A 72 1.87 18.02 6.26
C HIS A 72 2.26 18.59 7.62
N GLN A 73 1.24 18.94 8.42
CA GLN A 73 1.45 19.31 9.81
C GLN A 73 1.86 18.06 10.60
N PRO A 74 3.06 18.05 11.23
CA PRO A 74 3.49 16.95 12.07
C PRO A 74 2.54 16.79 13.26
N ILE A 75 2.25 15.54 13.63
CA ILE A 75 1.47 15.29 14.84
C ILE A 75 2.42 15.18 16.03
N PRO A 76 2.18 15.93 17.12
CA PRO A 76 2.97 15.82 18.33
C PRO A 76 2.61 14.56 19.10
N VAL A 77 3.63 13.77 19.42
CA VAL A 77 3.52 12.50 20.16
C VAL A 77 4.60 12.38 21.23
N LEU A 78 4.37 11.51 22.21
CA LEU A 78 5.33 11.23 23.27
C LEU A 78 6.52 10.41 22.76
N PRO A 79 7.73 10.57 23.34
CA PRO A 79 8.88 9.73 23.03
C PRO A 79 8.60 8.25 23.31
N GLN A 80 9.27 7.36 22.57
CA GLN A 80 9.14 5.90 22.75
C GLN A 80 7.70 5.35 22.60
N THR A 81 6.79 6.14 22.04
CA THR A 81 5.42 5.71 21.77
C THR A 81 5.41 4.58 20.73
N LYS A 82 4.54 3.60 20.95
CA LYS A 82 4.22 2.58 19.95
C LYS A 82 3.33 3.18 18.87
N LEU A 83 3.83 3.17 17.64
CA LEU A 83 3.08 3.52 16.44
C LEU A 83 2.51 2.24 15.80
N LEU A 84 1.23 2.27 15.47
CA LEU A 84 0.51 1.17 14.81
C LEU A 84 0.23 1.54 13.35
N ILE A 85 0.49 0.59 12.46
CA ILE A 85 0.22 0.69 11.03
C ILE A 85 -0.84 -0.36 10.71
N HIS A 86 -1.99 0.07 10.18
CA HIS A 86 -3.06 -0.84 9.79
C HIS A 86 -3.41 -0.64 8.32
N PHE A 87 -3.51 -1.74 7.57
CA PHE A 87 -4.08 -1.76 6.24
C PHE A 87 -5.30 -2.66 6.24
N ASP A 88 -6.43 -2.18 5.74
CA ASP A 88 -7.66 -2.99 5.56
C ASP A 88 -7.41 -4.22 4.65
N TYR A 89 -6.41 -4.11 3.78
CA TYR A 89 -5.84 -5.21 3.01
C TYR A 89 -4.33 -5.27 3.27
N PRO A 90 -3.86 -6.20 4.13
CA PRO A 90 -2.48 -6.20 4.58
C PRO A 90 -1.49 -6.64 3.49
N PRO A 91 -0.25 -6.11 3.51
CA PRO A 91 0.81 -6.59 2.64
C PRO A 91 1.19 -8.04 2.99
N LYS A 92 1.89 -8.71 2.08
CA LYS A 92 2.51 -10.02 2.29
C LYS A 92 3.39 -9.98 3.55
N GLY A 93 3.32 -11.05 4.34
CA GLY A 93 4.10 -11.18 5.57
C GLY A 93 5.60 -10.95 5.33
N GLY A 94 6.24 -10.17 6.22
CA GLY A 94 7.67 -9.86 6.15
C GLY A 94 8.08 -8.84 5.08
N THR A 95 7.15 -8.32 4.28
CA THR A 95 7.47 -7.34 3.22
C THR A 95 7.33 -5.89 3.66
N LEU A 96 6.54 -5.63 4.71
CA LEU A 96 6.39 -4.29 5.26
C LEU A 96 7.69 -3.86 5.95
N LYS A 97 8.27 -2.77 5.47
CA LYS A 97 9.50 -2.17 6.00
C LYS A 97 9.29 -0.69 6.26
N ALA A 98 10.05 -0.15 7.21
CA ALA A 98 10.08 1.27 7.53
C ALA A 98 11.51 1.80 7.52
N GLU A 99 11.63 3.05 7.15
CA GLU A 99 12.83 3.85 7.32
C GLU A 99 12.47 5.27 7.74
N GLN A 100 13.42 5.94 8.39
CA GLN A 100 13.21 7.29 8.90
C GLN A 100 14.36 8.23 8.54
N TRP A 101 14.01 9.51 8.39
CA TRP A 101 14.93 10.64 8.35
C TRP A 101 14.72 11.53 9.57
N SER A 102 15.81 11.91 10.22
CA SER A 102 15.77 12.84 11.35
C SER A 102 16.05 14.28 10.90
N ASN A 103 15.27 15.21 11.47
CA ASN A 103 15.50 16.64 11.56
C ASN A 103 16.14 17.32 10.34
N GLY A 104 15.31 17.71 9.37
CA GLY A 104 15.71 18.56 8.24
C GLY A 104 16.52 17.86 7.15
N LYS A 105 16.79 16.56 7.29
CA LYS A 105 17.48 15.76 6.28
C LYS A 105 16.49 15.19 5.27
N THR A 106 16.84 15.33 4.00
CA THR A 106 16.18 14.78 2.84
C THR A 106 16.80 13.44 2.43
N TRP A 107 16.18 12.74 1.49
CA TRP A 107 16.75 11.56 0.85
C TRP A 107 18.18 11.83 0.30
N ALA A 108 18.45 13.04 -0.19
CA ALA A 108 19.74 13.47 -0.74
C ALA A 108 20.82 13.65 0.34
N ASP A 109 20.42 13.87 1.60
CA ASP A 109 21.35 14.05 2.73
C ASP A 109 21.86 12.72 3.32
N GLY A 110 21.47 11.60 2.70
CA GLY A 110 22.19 10.32 2.75
C GLY A 110 22.14 9.53 4.06
N LYS A 111 21.39 9.97 5.08
CA LYS A 111 21.27 9.24 6.35
C LYS A 111 19.86 8.75 6.60
N VAL A 112 19.51 7.69 5.89
CA VAL A 112 18.29 6.90 6.11
C VAL A 112 18.56 5.89 7.22
N LYS A 113 17.69 5.80 8.23
CA LYS A 113 17.79 4.78 9.29
C LYS A 113 16.66 3.75 9.11
N PRO A 114 16.97 2.47 8.85
CA PRO A 114 15.97 1.41 8.87
C PRO A 114 15.33 1.29 10.26
N ILE A 115 14.02 1.07 10.29
CA ILE A 115 13.25 0.90 11.52
C ILE A 115 12.65 -0.51 11.56
N PRO A 116 12.93 -1.30 12.61
CA PRO A 116 12.29 -2.59 12.79
C PRO A 116 10.77 -2.44 12.90
N ILE A 117 10.05 -3.20 12.10
CA ILE A 117 8.59 -3.38 12.23
C ILE A 117 8.35 -4.76 12.83
N GLN A 118 7.57 -4.80 13.91
CA GLN A 118 7.09 -6.04 14.52
C GLN A 118 5.58 -5.95 14.65
N ASN A 119 4.86 -6.96 14.15
CA ASN A 119 3.39 -7.02 14.19
C ASN A 119 2.72 -5.72 13.69
N GLN A 120 3.20 -5.19 12.55
CA GLN A 120 2.74 -3.94 11.94
C GLN A 120 2.82 -2.73 12.89
N SER A 121 3.80 -2.74 13.79
CA SER A 121 4.06 -1.66 14.73
C SER A 121 5.56 -1.36 14.83
N MET A 122 5.86 -0.15 15.28
CA MET A 122 7.23 0.32 15.49
C MET A 122 7.28 1.26 16.69
N ILE A 123 8.47 1.39 17.28
CA ILE A 123 8.70 2.29 18.41
C ILE A 123 9.32 3.58 17.88
N LEU A 124 8.70 4.71 18.24
CA LEU A 124 9.21 6.04 17.89
C LEU A 124 10.48 6.38 18.69
N PRO A 125 11.34 7.27 18.17
CA PRO A 125 12.59 7.61 18.84
C PRO A 125 12.36 8.24 20.21
N HIS A 126 13.40 8.16 21.06
CA HIS A 126 13.46 8.85 22.34
C HIS A 126 13.80 10.34 22.16
N GLU A 127 14.64 10.65 21.17
CA GLU A 127 15.07 12.01 20.87
C GLU A 127 13.90 12.85 20.34
N LYS A 128 13.82 14.10 20.82
CA LYS A 128 12.84 15.07 20.34
C LYS A 128 13.22 15.54 18.95
N GLY A 129 12.20 15.81 18.13
CA GLY A 129 12.40 16.37 16.81
C GLY A 129 11.34 15.96 15.80
N LYS A 130 11.46 16.52 14.60
CA LYS A 130 10.63 16.17 13.45
C LYS A 130 11.25 15.00 12.71
N TYR A 131 10.45 13.97 12.47
CA TYR A 131 10.84 12.76 11.76
C TYR A 131 9.93 12.55 10.57
N ILE A 132 10.53 12.28 9.42
CA ILE A 132 9.83 11.80 8.22
C ILE A 132 10.00 10.29 8.19
N TYR A 133 8.91 9.59 7.95
CA TYR A 133 8.88 8.14 7.81
C TYR A 133 8.48 7.75 6.40
N HIS A 134 9.13 6.71 5.90
CA HIS A 134 8.76 6.02 4.68
C HIS A 134 8.50 4.56 5.01
N ILE A 135 7.30 4.11 4.66
CA ILE A 135 6.91 2.71 4.80
C ILE A 135 6.57 2.16 3.43
N TYR A 136 6.96 0.93 3.17
CA TYR A 136 6.72 0.27 1.89
C TYR A 136 6.46 -1.21 2.09
N GLY A 137 5.65 -1.78 1.20
CA GLY A 137 5.21 -3.16 1.30
C GLY A 137 4.86 -3.75 -0.07
N ASN A 138 4.71 -5.08 -0.09
CA ASN A 138 4.33 -5.82 -1.29
C ASN A 138 3.01 -6.56 -1.06
N TRP A 139 2.12 -6.49 -2.03
CA TRP A 139 0.85 -7.21 -2.10
C TRP A 139 0.90 -8.26 -3.20
N LYS A 140 -0.20 -8.98 -3.41
CA LYS A 140 -0.36 -9.86 -4.58
C LYS A 140 -0.39 -9.03 -5.88
N GLU A 141 -0.99 -7.85 -5.80
CA GLU A 141 -1.25 -6.92 -6.90
C GLU A 141 -0.02 -6.09 -7.29
N GLY A 142 0.95 -5.90 -6.38
CA GLY A 142 2.15 -5.12 -6.67
C GLY A 142 2.81 -4.56 -5.41
N SER A 143 3.40 -3.38 -5.51
CA SER A 143 4.12 -2.71 -4.42
C SER A 143 3.68 -1.25 -4.28
N ALA A 144 3.77 -0.73 -3.07
CA ALA A 144 3.48 0.67 -2.81
C ALA A 144 4.29 1.19 -1.62
N SER A 145 4.58 2.48 -1.64
CA SER A 145 5.16 3.21 -0.54
C SER A 145 4.25 4.31 -0.01
N TYR A 146 4.54 4.77 1.21
CA TYR A 146 3.80 5.80 1.90
C TYR A 146 4.74 6.63 2.77
N PHE A 147 4.42 7.92 2.89
CA PHE A 147 5.17 8.88 3.69
C PHE A 147 4.29 9.52 4.74
N PHE A 148 4.83 9.77 5.93
CA PHE A 148 4.16 10.52 6.99
C PHE A 148 5.18 11.22 7.89
N VAL A 149 4.69 12.16 8.70
CA VAL A 149 5.55 13.03 9.51
C VAL A 149 5.05 13.09 10.94
N ILE A 150 6.00 12.97 11.88
CA ILE A 150 5.73 12.98 13.31
C ILE A 150 6.68 13.96 13.98
N GLU A 151 6.20 14.61 15.04
CA GLU A 151 7.02 15.40 15.92
C GLU A 151 7.05 14.76 17.31
N VAL A 152 8.22 14.31 17.74
CA VAL A 152 8.42 13.80 19.10
C VAL A 152 8.74 14.98 20.01
N ARG A 153 7.94 15.18 21.07
CA ARG A 153 8.04 16.32 21.99
C ARG A 153 8.27 15.93 23.43
#